data_AF-A0A7V9NJA2-F1
#
_entry.id   AF-A0A7V9NJA2-F1
#
_cell.length_a   1.000
_cell.length_b   1.000
_cell.length_c   1.000
_cell.angle_alpha   90.00
_cell.angle_beta   90.00
_cell.angle_gamma   90.00
#
_symmetry.space_group_name_H-M   'P 1'
#
loop_
_entity.id
_entity.type
_entity.pdbx_description
1 polymer ?
#
loop_
_entity_poly.entity_id
_entity_poly.type
_entity_poly.pdbx_seq_one_letter_code
_entity_poly.pdbx_strand_id
1 'polypeptide(L)'
;IGRTLFGRTAGLVSAFFLALAFLHVRDSHYGTTDVPMTFFVMAATLALVRMYRTRAPSDAWLAGVLAGCASATKYNAVLLVLPMMVVEGVHAWTHRGDLKGALRETHVFRWGLGFTLLFVGTNPYLFLDYQSALRDLHMLQQSTMAGMTPQELLGRGWWYHLPFSLRYGVGAPLLGAGVCGLAWMAYRAPVPALVLGSFPVAYYLAVGAGYNVFVRYMMPVVPFVCVFAGYGVAELVARLPRTVPRGLAAAALSLLIVAPSAHSVVRFNTILAAEDSRLVAGRWMHENVPAGSTICMAGNYGHLQLERAPAPPKYQYVQYDRRAERFVVRGQPVAEMPEWVVVQRSPLPYSDLSPVLQRVLDTEYMLAHTVRAGALFQRGNVYDVQDAFYAPYGGFRGVERAGPNLEIYARRQ
;
A
#
# COMPACT_ATOMS: atom_id res chain seq x y z
N ILE A 1 8.16 0.61 -20.01
CA ILE A 1 9.55 0.90 -19.58
C ILE A 1 10.50 -0.21 -20.01
N GLY A 2 10.45 -1.43 -19.43
CA GLY A 2 11.42 -2.50 -19.74
C GLY A 2 11.69 -2.75 -21.23
N ARG A 3 10.64 -2.85 -22.07
CA ARG A 3 10.77 -2.98 -23.54
C ARG A 3 11.54 -1.82 -24.20
N THR A 4 11.36 -0.60 -23.69
CA THR A 4 11.89 0.65 -24.25
C THR A 4 13.40 0.83 -24.00
N LEU A 5 13.95 0.17 -22.97
CA LEU A 5 15.36 0.28 -22.58
C LEU A 5 16.14 -1.03 -22.78
N PHE A 6 15.50 -2.19 -22.52
CA PHE A 6 16.17 -3.49 -22.38
C PHE A 6 15.52 -4.61 -23.23
N GLY A 7 14.68 -4.24 -24.21
CA GLY A 7 14.11 -5.19 -25.18
C GLY A 7 12.94 -6.04 -24.70
N ARG A 8 12.40 -6.88 -25.61
CA ARG A 8 11.12 -7.59 -25.43
C ARG A 8 11.08 -8.47 -24.17
N THR A 9 12.15 -9.25 -23.91
CA THR A 9 12.23 -10.17 -22.77
C THR A 9 12.09 -9.43 -21.45
N ALA A 10 12.91 -8.40 -21.21
CA ALA A 10 12.84 -7.60 -19.99
C ALA A 10 11.46 -6.95 -19.84
N GLY A 11 10.88 -6.43 -20.92
CA GLY A 11 9.53 -5.88 -20.92
C GLY A 11 8.43 -6.86 -20.48
N LEU A 12 8.45 -8.09 -21.00
CA LEU A 12 7.47 -9.12 -20.65
C LEU A 12 7.67 -9.64 -19.22
N VAL A 13 8.91 -9.93 -18.82
CA VAL A 13 9.23 -10.41 -17.47
C VAL A 13 8.87 -9.37 -16.40
N SER A 14 9.16 -8.08 -16.65
CA SER A 14 8.76 -6.99 -15.73
C SER A 14 7.25 -6.94 -15.50
N ALA A 15 6.46 -7.13 -16.56
CA ALA A 15 5.00 -7.11 -16.50
C ALA A 15 4.44 -8.36 -15.80
N PHE A 16 5.02 -9.53 -16.07
CA PHE A 16 4.66 -10.78 -15.39
C PHE A 16 4.96 -10.73 -13.89
N PHE A 17 6.11 -10.19 -13.49
CA PHE A 17 6.44 -9.95 -12.09
C PHE A 17 5.46 -8.98 -11.41
N LEU A 18 5.10 -7.87 -12.07
CA LEU A 18 4.15 -6.91 -11.50
C LEU A 18 2.73 -7.49 -11.36
N ALA A 19 2.27 -8.28 -12.33
CA ALA A 19 0.96 -8.93 -12.31
C ALA A 19 0.80 -9.98 -11.18
N LEU A 20 1.90 -10.46 -10.61
CA LEU A 20 1.93 -11.44 -9.52
C LEU A 20 2.63 -10.90 -8.26
N ALA A 21 2.94 -9.60 -8.21
CA ALA A 21 3.52 -8.95 -7.04
C ALA A 21 2.43 -8.77 -5.97
N PHE A 22 2.51 -9.57 -4.91
CA PHE A 22 1.47 -9.69 -3.90
C PHE A 22 0.97 -8.34 -3.34
N LEU A 23 1.85 -7.41 -2.99
CA LEU A 23 1.47 -6.07 -2.50
C LEU A 23 0.64 -5.28 -3.53
N HIS A 24 1.01 -5.35 -4.82
CA HIS A 24 0.23 -4.68 -5.87
C HIS A 24 -1.15 -5.32 -6.04
N VAL A 25 -1.24 -6.65 -6.03
CA VAL A 25 -2.51 -7.37 -6.14
C VAL A 25 -3.39 -7.15 -4.91
N ARG A 26 -2.81 -7.20 -3.70
CA ARG A 26 -3.46 -6.94 -2.41
C ARG A 26 -4.14 -5.57 -2.43
N ASP A 27 -3.39 -4.51 -2.68
CA ASP A 27 -3.90 -3.14 -2.60
C ASP A 27 -4.82 -2.78 -3.77
N SER A 28 -4.75 -3.51 -4.89
CA SER A 28 -5.72 -3.40 -5.99
C SER A 28 -7.14 -3.91 -5.66
N HIS A 29 -7.33 -4.59 -4.52
CA HIS A 29 -8.66 -4.93 -3.99
C HIS A 29 -9.29 -3.81 -3.13
N TYR A 30 -8.57 -2.72 -2.85
CA TYR A 30 -9.02 -1.63 -1.98
C TYR A 30 -9.01 -0.28 -2.71
N GLY A 31 -10.04 0.54 -2.50
CA GLY A 31 -10.17 1.89 -3.05
C GLY A 31 -9.23 2.91 -2.41
N THR A 32 -7.92 2.69 -2.51
CA THR A 32 -6.87 3.55 -1.95
C THR A 32 -6.22 4.42 -3.03
N THR A 33 -5.54 5.51 -2.63
CA THR A 33 -4.80 6.37 -3.57
C THR A 33 -3.46 5.78 -4.03
N ASP A 34 -2.95 4.74 -3.37
CA ASP A 34 -1.63 4.17 -3.65
C ASP A 34 -1.54 3.45 -5.01
N VAL A 35 -2.59 2.75 -5.43
CA VAL A 35 -2.68 2.10 -6.75
C VAL A 35 -2.75 3.12 -7.90
N PRO A 36 -3.69 4.09 -7.93
CA PRO A 36 -3.75 5.08 -9.01
C PRO A 36 -2.54 6.03 -9.03
N MET A 37 -1.98 6.40 -7.87
CA MET A 37 -0.68 7.10 -7.83
C MET A 37 0.39 6.27 -8.54
N THR A 38 0.49 4.98 -8.23
CA THR A 38 1.50 4.08 -8.83
C THR A 38 1.33 3.95 -10.35
N PHE A 39 0.09 3.93 -10.86
CA PHE A 39 -0.17 4.00 -12.30
C PHE A 39 0.39 5.29 -12.92
N PHE A 40 0.09 6.47 -12.35
CA PHE A 40 0.58 7.74 -12.87
C PHE A 40 2.10 7.90 -12.74
N VAL A 41 2.71 7.42 -11.65
CA VAL A 41 4.18 7.31 -11.48
C VAL A 41 4.80 6.51 -12.63
N MET A 42 4.24 5.35 -12.98
CA MET A 42 4.78 4.51 -14.05
C MET A 42 4.50 5.05 -15.45
N ALA A 43 3.40 5.78 -15.64
CA ALA A 43 3.09 6.49 -16.88
C ALA A 43 4.05 7.69 -17.08
N ALA A 44 4.26 8.51 -16.06
CA ALA A 44 5.23 9.61 -16.05
C ALA A 44 6.65 9.09 -16.29
N THR A 45 7.04 7.99 -15.64
CA THR A 45 8.34 7.33 -15.85
C THR A 45 8.48 6.80 -17.28
N LEU A 46 7.41 6.32 -17.93
CA LEU A 46 7.45 5.92 -19.34
C LEU A 46 7.65 7.13 -20.26
N ALA A 47 6.99 8.25 -20.01
CA ALA A 47 7.17 9.49 -20.77
C ALA A 47 8.59 10.05 -20.58
N LEU A 48 9.09 10.09 -19.35
CA LEU A 48 10.46 10.47 -19.01
C LEU A 48 11.51 9.58 -19.70
N VAL A 49 11.30 8.27 -19.73
CA VAL A 49 12.18 7.32 -20.45
C VAL A 49 12.15 7.52 -21.97
N ARG A 50 11.03 8.01 -22.53
CA ARG A 50 10.96 8.44 -23.94
C ARG A 50 11.74 9.75 -24.12
N MET A 51 11.46 10.79 -23.31
CA MET A 51 12.17 12.08 -23.30
C MET A 51 13.69 11.91 -23.24
N TYR A 52 14.19 11.05 -22.33
CA TYR A 52 15.60 10.69 -22.23
C TYR A 52 16.20 10.16 -23.55
N ARG A 53 15.44 9.34 -24.29
CA ARG A 53 15.87 8.69 -25.55
C ARG A 53 15.64 9.52 -26.82
N THR A 54 14.63 10.40 -26.85
CA THR A 54 14.15 11.08 -28.06
C THR A 54 14.39 12.59 -28.05
N ARG A 55 14.55 13.19 -26.86
CA ARG A 55 14.46 14.65 -26.63
C ARG A 55 13.20 15.31 -27.24
N ALA A 56 12.12 14.54 -27.42
CA ALA A 56 10.89 15.08 -27.98
C ALA A 56 10.20 16.00 -26.96
N PRO A 57 9.85 17.25 -27.31
CA PRO A 57 9.24 18.19 -26.36
C PRO A 57 7.84 17.75 -25.90
N SER A 58 7.15 16.91 -26.69
CA SER A 58 5.89 16.27 -26.32
C SER A 58 6.06 15.25 -25.18
N ASP A 59 7.18 14.53 -25.12
CA ASP A 59 7.46 13.56 -24.06
C ASP A 59 7.69 14.27 -22.71
N ALA A 60 8.27 15.47 -22.73
CA ALA A 60 8.42 16.32 -21.55
C ALA A 60 7.08 16.84 -21.02
N TRP A 61 6.24 17.40 -21.90
CA TRP A 61 4.88 17.82 -21.53
C TRP A 61 4.08 16.65 -20.92
N LEU A 62 4.12 15.48 -21.58
CA LEU A 62 3.44 14.28 -21.10
C LEU A 62 3.99 13.80 -19.75
N ALA A 63 5.31 13.83 -19.54
CA ALA A 63 5.92 13.45 -18.27
C ALA A 63 5.50 14.41 -17.13
N GLY A 64 5.55 15.72 -17.38
CA GLY A 64 5.11 16.75 -16.45
C GLY A 64 3.65 16.60 -16.03
N VAL A 65 2.74 16.52 -17.00
CA VAL A 65 1.29 16.32 -16.77
C VAL A 65 1.04 15.04 -15.96
N LEU A 66 1.66 13.91 -16.32
CA LEU A 66 1.46 12.65 -15.60
C LEU A 66 2.05 12.65 -14.18
N ALA A 67 3.13 13.39 -13.93
CA ALA A 67 3.63 13.61 -12.57
C ALA A 67 2.73 14.55 -11.75
N GLY A 68 2.06 15.51 -12.43
CA GLY A 68 0.96 16.28 -11.88
C GLY A 68 -0.19 15.36 -11.44
N CYS A 69 -0.62 14.41 -12.28
CA CYS A 69 -1.65 13.42 -11.93
C CYS A 69 -1.25 12.62 -10.68
N ALA A 70 -0.01 12.13 -10.64
CA ALA A 70 0.49 11.34 -9.53
C ALA A 70 0.50 12.15 -8.22
N SER A 71 0.99 13.40 -8.26
CA SER A 71 1.10 14.27 -7.09
C SER A 71 -0.27 14.77 -6.60
N ALA A 72 -1.22 14.98 -7.51
CA ALA A 72 -2.61 15.26 -7.18
C ALA A 72 -3.33 14.04 -6.57
N THR A 73 -2.96 12.82 -6.98
CA THR A 73 -3.49 11.58 -6.40
C THR A 73 -2.91 11.33 -5.00
N LYS A 74 -1.62 11.62 -4.79
CA LYS A 74 -0.97 11.57 -3.48
C LYS A 74 0.31 12.43 -3.49
N TYR A 75 0.40 13.40 -2.57
CA TYR A 75 1.43 14.46 -2.61
C TYR A 75 2.89 13.95 -2.59
N ASN A 76 3.16 12.78 -2.01
CA ASN A 76 4.51 12.21 -1.98
C ASN A 76 5.05 11.77 -3.36
N ALA A 77 4.20 11.70 -4.40
CA ALA A 77 4.65 11.51 -5.77
C ALA A 77 5.33 12.75 -6.39
N VAL A 78 5.34 13.91 -5.71
CA VAL A 78 6.11 15.10 -6.11
C VAL A 78 7.61 14.80 -6.31
N LEU A 79 8.11 13.72 -5.69
CA LEU A 79 9.47 13.21 -5.87
C LEU A 79 9.76 12.75 -7.32
N LEU A 80 8.77 12.69 -8.21
CA LEU A 80 8.94 12.60 -9.67
C LEU A 80 9.67 13.82 -10.29
N VAL A 81 9.76 14.95 -9.59
CA VAL A 81 10.62 16.08 -10.00
C VAL A 81 12.11 15.69 -10.03
N LEU A 82 12.56 14.80 -9.14
CA LEU A 82 13.96 14.36 -9.10
C LEU A 82 14.41 13.59 -10.35
N PRO A 83 13.76 12.49 -10.80
CA PRO A 83 14.17 11.77 -12.00
C PRO A 83 14.04 12.63 -13.27
N MET A 84 13.15 13.64 -13.28
CA MET A 84 13.10 14.65 -14.35
C MET A 84 14.37 15.50 -14.37
N MET A 85 14.73 16.12 -13.24
CA MET A 85 15.98 16.88 -13.10
C MET A 85 17.24 16.04 -13.38
N VAL A 86 17.20 14.73 -13.09
CA VAL A 86 18.27 13.78 -13.45
C VAL A 86 18.41 13.64 -14.97
N VAL A 87 17.32 13.53 -15.74
CA VAL A 87 17.40 13.47 -17.21
C VAL A 87 17.88 14.80 -17.81
N GLU A 88 17.40 15.93 -17.29
CA GLU A 88 17.90 17.27 -17.68
C GLU A 88 19.40 17.40 -17.41
N GLY A 89 19.88 16.99 -16.23
CA GLY A 89 21.30 16.98 -15.88
C GLY A 89 22.14 16.05 -16.77
N VAL A 90 21.59 14.90 -17.17
CA VAL A 90 22.23 13.99 -18.14
C VAL A 90 22.31 14.61 -19.54
N HIS A 91 21.27 15.32 -20.00
CA HIS A 91 21.29 16.03 -21.29
C HIS A 91 22.21 17.26 -21.28
N ALA A 92 22.25 18.03 -20.18
CA ALA A 92 23.23 19.10 -19.97
C ALA A 92 24.66 18.56 -19.93
N TRP A 93 24.88 17.37 -19.34
CA TRP A 93 26.18 16.68 -19.32
C TRP A 93 26.59 16.10 -20.69
N THR A 94 25.72 16.15 -21.71
CA THR A 94 26.12 15.96 -23.12
C THR A 94 26.48 17.26 -23.86
N HIS A 95 26.27 18.43 -23.25
CA HIS A 95 26.58 19.76 -23.79
C HIS A 95 27.65 20.50 -22.96
N ARG A 96 28.59 19.75 -22.35
CA ARG A 96 29.64 20.32 -21.48
C ARG A 96 30.56 21.24 -22.28
N GLY A 97 30.56 22.53 -21.93
CA GLY A 97 31.24 23.60 -22.66
C GLY A 97 30.29 24.53 -23.44
N ASP A 98 29.05 24.11 -23.71
CA ASP A 98 28.03 24.93 -24.35
C ASP A 98 26.77 25.10 -23.46
N LEU A 99 26.80 26.16 -22.66
CA LEU A 99 25.66 26.56 -21.85
C LEU A 99 24.44 26.98 -22.70
N LYS A 100 24.64 27.49 -23.93
CA LYS A 100 23.54 27.93 -24.80
C LYS A 100 22.82 26.73 -25.42
N GLY A 101 23.55 25.70 -25.84
CA GLY A 101 23.00 24.40 -26.26
C GLY A 101 22.22 23.74 -25.12
N ALA A 102 22.81 23.65 -23.92
CA ALA A 102 22.14 23.09 -22.75
C ALA A 102 20.82 23.82 -22.40
N LEU A 103 20.82 25.16 -22.40
CA LEU A 103 19.63 25.98 -22.15
C LEU A 103 18.61 25.97 -23.31
N ARG A 104 19.01 25.56 -24.52
CA ARG A 104 18.12 25.44 -25.69
C ARG A 104 17.43 24.07 -25.75
N GLU A 105 18.14 23.00 -25.36
CA GLU A 105 17.57 21.65 -25.33
C GLU A 105 16.79 21.33 -24.04
N THR A 106 17.04 22.03 -22.92
CA THR A 106 16.32 21.73 -21.66
C THR A 106 14.80 21.74 -21.80
N HIS A 107 14.13 20.85 -21.07
CA HIS A 107 12.68 20.76 -21.01
C HIS A 107 12.10 21.16 -19.65
N VAL A 108 12.90 21.70 -18.71
CA VAL A 108 12.47 22.11 -17.36
C VAL A 108 11.20 22.96 -17.38
N PHE A 109 11.12 23.98 -18.25
CA PHE A 109 9.91 24.80 -18.38
C PHE A 109 8.70 23.99 -18.91
N ARG A 110 8.91 23.03 -19.83
CA ARG A 110 7.84 22.26 -20.48
C ARG A 110 7.21 21.26 -19.51
N TRP A 111 8.02 20.43 -18.84
CA TRP A 111 7.49 19.49 -17.85
C TRP A 111 7.07 20.21 -16.56
N GLY A 112 7.77 21.28 -16.16
CA GLY A 112 7.42 22.08 -14.98
C GLY A 112 6.07 22.80 -15.13
N LEU A 113 5.79 23.37 -16.31
CA LEU A 113 4.50 23.97 -16.61
C LEU A 113 3.39 22.92 -16.74
N GLY A 114 3.65 21.79 -17.40
CA GLY A 114 2.71 20.67 -17.49
C GLY A 114 2.35 20.07 -16.12
N PHE A 115 3.33 19.95 -15.23
CA PHE A 115 3.14 19.56 -13.83
C PHE A 115 2.27 20.58 -13.09
N THR A 116 2.67 21.85 -13.13
CA THR A 116 2.03 22.94 -12.38
C THR A 116 0.57 23.12 -12.79
N LEU A 117 0.29 23.21 -14.11
CA LEU A 117 -1.06 23.42 -14.62
C LEU A 117 -2.03 22.35 -14.14
N LEU A 118 -1.64 21.07 -14.19
CA LEU A 118 -2.51 20.00 -13.74
C LEU A 118 -2.59 19.91 -12.22
N PHE A 119 -1.46 20.00 -11.50
CA PHE A 119 -1.47 19.89 -10.05
C PHE A 119 -2.33 21.00 -9.40
N VAL A 120 -2.14 22.25 -9.84
CA VAL A 120 -2.94 23.41 -9.39
C VAL A 120 -4.40 23.26 -9.83
N GLY A 121 -4.64 22.93 -11.10
CA GLY A 121 -5.99 22.79 -11.65
C GLY A 121 -6.83 21.67 -11.04
N THR A 122 -6.19 20.64 -10.46
CA THR A 122 -6.86 19.54 -9.76
C THR A 122 -6.92 19.72 -8.24
N ASN A 123 -6.13 20.64 -7.67
CA ASN A 123 -6.08 20.91 -6.22
C ASN A 123 -6.27 22.41 -5.91
N PRO A 124 -7.35 23.06 -6.39
CA PRO A 124 -7.52 24.52 -6.25
C PRO A 124 -7.56 24.98 -4.78
N TYR A 125 -8.08 24.15 -3.86
CA TYR A 125 -8.13 24.47 -2.44
C TYR A 125 -6.77 24.62 -1.75
N LEU A 126 -5.68 24.07 -2.31
CA LEU A 126 -4.32 24.37 -1.83
C LEU A 126 -3.95 25.86 -1.96
N PHE A 127 -4.67 26.61 -2.80
CA PHE A 127 -4.44 28.03 -3.07
C PHE A 127 -5.63 28.89 -2.61
N LEU A 128 -6.87 28.42 -2.81
CA LEU A 128 -8.09 29.12 -2.39
C LEU A 128 -8.29 29.12 -0.87
N ASP A 129 -7.88 28.07 -0.16
CA ASP A 129 -7.78 28.04 1.30
C ASP A 129 -6.41 27.48 1.72
N TYR A 130 -5.38 28.24 1.36
CA TYR A 130 -3.99 27.97 1.74
C TYR A 130 -3.79 27.85 3.26
N GLN A 131 -4.64 28.49 4.08
CA GLN A 131 -4.55 28.39 5.54
C GLN A 131 -4.99 27.01 6.06
N SER A 132 -6.11 26.46 5.57
CA SER A 132 -6.49 25.08 5.90
C SER A 132 -5.50 24.09 5.30
N ALA A 133 -5.12 24.26 4.03
CA ALA A 133 -4.13 23.39 3.39
C ALA A 133 -2.81 23.30 4.16
N LEU A 134 -2.28 24.43 4.66
CA LEU A 134 -1.09 24.42 5.52
C LEU A 134 -1.33 23.70 6.85
N ARG A 135 -2.48 23.88 7.51
CA ARG A 135 -2.79 23.17 8.77
C ARG A 135 -2.84 21.66 8.55
N ASP A 136 -3.54 21.22 7.51
CA ASP A 136 -3.74 19.80 7.19
C ASP A 136 -2.42 19.11 6.79
N LEU A 137 -1.56 19.79 6.03
CA LEU A 137 -0.22 19.31 5.70
C LEU A 137 0.67 19.17 6.95
N HIS A 138 0.63 20.14 7.88
CA HIS A 138 1.35 20.02 9.16
C HIS A 138 0.79 18.89 10.03
N MET A 139 -0.54 18.71 10.10
CA MET A 139 -1.15 17.58 10.83
C MET A 139 -0.74 16.23 10.23
N LEU A 140 -0.71 16.11 8.89
CA LEU A 140 -0.24 14.91 8.19
C LEU A 140 1.24 14.62 8.49
N GLN A 141 2.09 15.65 8.48
CA GLN A 141 3.51 15.54 8.84
C GLN A 141 3.67 15.11 10.31
N GLN A 142 2.97 15.75 11.25
CA GLN A 142 2.99 15.43 12.67
C GLN A 142 2.52 14.00 12.93
N SER A 143 1.42 13.56 12.31
CA SER A 143 0.94 12.17 12.39
C SER A 143 2.00 11.19 11.87
N THR A 144 2.67 11.51 10.76
CA THR A 144 3.70 10.66 10.15
C THR A 144 4.99 10.59 10.98
N MET A 145 5.31 11.63 11.75
CA MET A 145 6.44 11.66 12.69
C MET A 145 6.10 11.07 14.08
N ALA A 146 4.84 11.12 14.50
CA ALA A 146 4.38 10.49 15.75
C ALA A 146 4.26 8.96 15.61
N GLY A 147 3.64 8.50 14.51
CA GLY A 147 3.31 7.09 14.28
C GLY A 147 1.96 6.69 14.89
N MET A 148 1.26 5.74 14.25
CA MET A 148 0.00 5.16 14.77
C MET A 148 0.21 3.95 15.71
N THR A 149 1.46 3.58 15.96
CA THR A 149 1.88 2.49 16.86
C THR A 149 3.07 2.95 17.69
N PRO A 150 3.36 2.34 18.87
CA PRO A 150 4.58 2.63 19.63
C PRO A 150 5.81 2.56 18.75
N GLN A 151 6.66 3.59 18.78
CA GLN A 151 7.77 3.72 17.82
C GLN A 151 8.80 2.57 17.94
N GLU A 152 8.95 2.02 19.15
CA GLU A 152 9.79 0.87 19.46
C GLU A 152 9.32 -0.43 18.79
N LEU A 153 8.04 -0.56 18.43
CA LEU A 153 7.46 -1.78 17.87
C LEU A 153 7.89 -2.04 16.42
N LEU A 154 8.00 -0.97 15.61
CA LEU A 154 8.25 -1.04 14.16
C LEU A 154 9.45 -0.22 13.69
N GLY A 155 9.90 0.75 14.49
CA GLY A 155 10.94 1.71 14.10
C GLY A 155 10.49 2.67 12.98
N ARG A 156 11.48 3.21 12.26
CA ARG A 156 11.26 4.03 11.06
C ARG A 156 11.13 3.18 9.80
N GLY A 157 10.44 3.71 8.81
CA GLY A 157 10.22 3.04 7.52
C GLY A 157 11.51 2.59 6.81
N TRP A 158 12.66 3.26 7.01
CA TRP A 158 13.96 2.80 6.48
C TRP A 158 14.33 1.37 6.93
N TRP A 159 13.96 1.00 8.16
CA TRP A 159 14.25 -0.31 8.75
C TRP A 159 13.06 -1.28 8.66
N TYR A 160 11.83 -0.79 8.53
CA TYR A 160 10.65 -1.63 8.34
C TYR A 160 10.43 -2.04 6.88
N HIS A 161 10.54 -1.10 5.93
CA HIS A 161 10.02 -1.29 4.59
C HIS A 161 10.78 -2.32 3.75
N LEU A 162 12.12 -2.37 3.82
CA LEU A 162 12.89 -3.37 3.08
C LEU A 162 12.71 -4.80 3.64
N PRO A 163 12.97 -5.09 4.93
CA PRO A 163 12.88 -6.45 5.46
C PRO A 163 11.47 -6.94 5.78
N PHE A 164 10.45 -6.06 5.84
CA PHE A 164 9.05 -6.44 6.01
C PHE A 164 8.20 -6.10 4.78
N SER A 165 7.91 -4.81 4.53
CA SER A 165 6.92 -4.40 3.51
C SER A 165 7.23 -4.97 2.12
N LEU A 166 8.43 -4.74 1.60
CA LEU A 166 8.87 -5.24 0.29
C LEU A 166 9.14 -6.75 0.31
N ARG A 167 9.77 -7.28 1.37
CA ARG A 167 10.11 -8.72 1.49
C ARG A 167 8.89 -9.62 1.32
N TYR A 168 7.79 -9.33 2.01
CA TYR A 168 6.54 -10.08 1.84
C TYR A 168 5.75 -9.59 0.62
N GLY A 169 5.82 -8.28 0.31
CA GLY A 169 5.06 -7.66 -0.76
C GLY A 169 5.41 -8.06 -2.18
N VAL A 170 6.69 -8.31 -2.49
CA VAL A 170 7.09 -8.90 -3.78
C VAL A 170 7.62 -10.33 -3.63
N GLY A 171 7.79 -10.83 -2.40
CA GLY A 171 8.48 -12.09 -2.12
C GLY A 171 10.00 -11.94 -2.17
N ALA A 172 10.69 -12.59 -1.23
CA ALA A 172 12.14 -12.43 -1.05
C ALA A 172 12.98 -12.70 -2.32
N PRO A 173 12.70 -13.72 -3.18
CA PRO A 173 13.50 -13.93 -4.39
C PRO A 173 13.32 -12.83 -5.44
N LEU A 174 12.13 -12.26 -5.60
CA LEU A 174 11.88 -11.14 -6.53
C LEU A 174 12.49 -9.84 -6.00
N LEU A 175 12.45 -9.60 -4.68
CA LEU A 175 13.18 -8.49 -4.06
C LEU A 175 14.69 -8.62 -4.30
N GLY A 176 15.26 -9.81 -4.06
CA GLY A 176 16.67 -10.10 -4.34
C GLY A 176 17.04 -9.91 -5.81
N ALA A 177 16.24 -10.47 -6.73
CA ALA A 177 16.42 -10.29 -8.17
C ALA A 177 16.34 -8.82 -8.60
N GLY A 178 15.48 -8.02 -7.95
CA GLY A 178 15.39 -6.58 -8.19
C GLY A 178 16.61 -5.80 -7.69
N VAL A 179 17.11 -6.09 -6.49
CA VAL A 179 18.31 -5.45 -5.94
C VAL A 179 19.56 -5.83 -6.75
N CYS A 180 19.75 -7.13 -7.04
CA CYS A 180 20.85 -7.59 -7.90
C CYS A 180 20.72 -7.04 -9.33
N GLY A 181 19.52 -6.96 -9.87
CA GLY A 181 19.24 -6.36 -11.18
C GLY A 181 19.58 -4.87 -11.24
N LEU A 182 19.28 -4.11 -10.19
CA LEU A 182 19.65 -2.69 -10.08
C LEU A 182 21.17 -2.52 -9.97
N ALA A 183 21.84 -3.32 -9.14
CA ALA A 183 23.31 -3.30 -9.03
C ALA A 183 23.99 -3.66 -10.36
N TRP A 184 23.48 -4.66 -11.07
CA TRP A 184 23.96 -5.04 -12.39
C TRP A 184 23.73 -3.93 -13.43
N MET A 185 22.57 -3.27 -13.38
CA MET A 185 22.25 -2.14 -14.25
C MET A 185 23.16 -0.94 -13.95
N ALA A 186 23.46 -0.65 -12.69
CA ALA A 186 24.40 0.40 -12.30
C ALA A 186 25.81 0.14 -12.86
N TYR A 187 26.26 -1.12 -12.88
CA TYR A 187 27.55 -1.49 -13.44
C TYR A 187 27.60 -1.50 -14.98
N ARG A 188 26.52 -1.95 -15.66
CA ARG A 188 26.49 -2.12 -17.13
C ARG A 188 25.87 -0.95 -17.91
N ALA A 189 24.99 -0.20 -17.28
CA ALA A 189 24.20 0.88 -17.87
C ALA A 189 23.92 1.98 -16.83
N PRO A 190 24.95 2.65 -16.28
CA PRO A 190 24.83 3.56 -15.13
C PRO A 190 23.85 4.71 -15.36
N VAL A 191 23.73 5.23 -16.59
CA VAL A 191 22.79 6.33 -16.89
C VAL A 191 21.32 5.84 -16.87
N PRO A 192 20.92 4.77 -17.57
CA PRO A 192 19.61 4.13 -17.35
C PRO A 192 19.34 3.73 -15.89
N ALA A 193 20.34 3.25 -15.15
CA ALA A 193 20.20 2.93 -13.73
C ALA A 193 19.91 4.16 -12.87
N LEU A 194 20.59 5.29 -13.13
CA LEU A 194 20.35 6.56 -12.44
C LEU A 194 18.97 7.15 -12.77
N VAL A 195 18.56 7.11 -14.05
CA VAL A 195 17.25 7.61 -14.51
C VAL A 195 16.09 6.78 -13.93
N LEU A 196 16.20 5.45 -13.90
CA LEU A 196 15.16 4.59 -13.31
C LEU A 196 15.24 4.48 -11.79
N GLY A 197 16.44 4.54 -11.20
CA GLY A 197 16.67 4.32 -9.77
C GLY A 197 16.44 5.56 -8.91
N SER A 198 16.60 6.76 -9.46
CA SER A 198 16.45 8.00 -8.69
C SER A 198 15.07 8.17 -8.05
N PHE A 199 13.97 7.84 -8.74
CA PHE A 199 12.64 7.85 -8.12
C PHE A 199 12.49 6.85 -6.95
N PRO A 200 12.60 5.52 -7.15
CA PRO A 200 12.35 4.56 -6.07
C PRO A 200 13.31 4.73 -4.89
N VAL A 201 14.56 5.14 -5.13
CA VAL A 201 15.53 5.42 -4.05
C VAL A 201 15.13 6.68 -3.26
N ALA A 202 14.86 7.80 -3.92
CA ALA A 202 14.47 9.03 -3.22
C ALA A 202 13.10 8.90 -2.53
N TYR A 203 12.16 8.19 -3.14
CA TYR A 203 10.87 7.86 -2.55
C TYR A 203 11.04 6.97 -1.30
N TYR A 204 11.87 5.93 -1.36
CA TYR A 204 12.18 5.09 -0.18
C TYR A 204 12.83 5.91 0.94
N LEU A 205 13.79 6.78 0.60
CA LEU A 205 14.49 7.62 1.59
C LEU A 205 13.58 8.66 2.23
N ALA A 206 12.71 9.32 1.45
CA ALA A 206 11.78 10.33 1.97
C ALA A 206 10.66 9.71 2.81
N VAL A 207 9.98 8.67 2.30
CA VAL A 207 8.87 8.01 3.00
C VAL A 207 9.38 7.22 4.21
N GLY A 208 10.53 6.56 4.08
CA GLY A 208 11.13 5.77 5.16
C GLY A 208 11.63 6.58 6.36
N ALA A 209 11.66 7.91 6.29
CA ALA A 209 12.00 8.76 7.42
C ALA A 209 10.92 8.78 8.52
N GLY A 210 9.67 8.40 8.19
CA GLY A 210 8.53 8.42 9.11
C GLY A 210 8.33 7.15 9.95
N TYR A 211 7.38 7.24 10.88
CA TYR A 211 6.93 6.18 11.79
C TYR A 211 5.52 5.65 11.46
N ASN A 212 4.80 6.32 10.55
CA ASN A 212 3.74 5.66 9.78
C ASN A 212 4.40 4.86 8.65
N VAL A 213 4.32 3.54 8.75
CA VAL A 213 5.09 2.56 7.96
C VAL A 213 4.21 1.51 7.26
N PHE A 214 2.91 1.76 7.13
CA PHE A 214 1.95 0.95 6.36
C PHE A 214 2.59 0.34 5.10
N VAL A 215 2.44 -0.96 4.87
CA VAL A 215 3.16 -1.66 3.78
C VAL A 215 2.78 -1.11 2.40
N ARG A 216 1.54 -0.60 2.25
CA ARG A 216 1.05 0.08 1.03
C ARG A 216 1.87 1.29 0.62
N TYR A 217 2.57 1.96 1.54
CA TYR A 217 3.41 3.09 1.20
C TYR A 217 4.53 2.72 0.21
N MET A 218 4.94 1.45 0.14
CA MET A 218 5.93 0.97 -0.84
C MET A 218 5.36 0.65 -2.22
N MET A 219 4.07 0.86 -2.47
CA MET A 219 3.41 0.59 -3.76
C MET A 219 4.13 1.23 -4.97
N PRO A 220 4.54 2.51 -4.96
CA PRO A 220 5.28 3.11 -6.08
C PRO A 220 6.66 2.51 -6.33
N VAL A 221 7.24 1.75 -5.40
CA VAL A 221 8.56 1.11 -5.52
C VAL A 221 8.44 -0.28 -6.19
N VAL A 222 7.33 -1.00 -5.97
CA VAL A 222 7.11 -2.37 -6.47
C VAL A 222 7.34 -2.52 -7.99
N PRO A 223 6.81 -1.64 -8.87
CA PRO A 223 7.03 -1.78 -10.31
C PRO A 223 8.50 -1.59 -10.73
N PHE A 224 9.28 -0.78 -10.00
CA PHE A 224 10.71 -0.59 -10.29
C PHE A 224 11.51 -1.84 -9.91
N VAL A 225 11.22 -2.45 -8.76
CA VAL A 225 11.79 -3.76 -8.36
C VAL A 225 11.51 -4.81 -9.44
N CYS A 226 10.28 -4.84 -9.97
CA CYS A 226 9.90 -5.73 -11.07
C CYS A 226 10.67 -5.43 -12.37
N VAL A 227 10.92 -4.15 -12.70
CA VAL A 227 11.72 -3.74 -13.87
C VAL A 227 13.19 -4.09 -13.73
N PHE A 228 13.79 -3.92 -12.55
CA PHE A 228 15.17 -4.28 -12.29
C PHE A 228 15.37 -5.80 -12.32
N ALA A 229 14.44 -6.57 -11.73
CA ALA A 229 14.44 -8.03 -11.82
C ALA A 229 14.26 -8.51 -13.27
N GLY A 230 13.35 -7.88 -14.03
CA GLY A 230 13.14 -8.19 -15.45
C GLY A 230 14.35 -7.89 -16.33
N TYR A 231 15.12 -6.84 -16.01
CA TYR A 231 16.44 -6.59 -16.60
C TYR A 231 17.44 -7.72 -16.28
N GLY A 232 17.59 -8.07 -15.00
CA GLY A 232 18.52 -9.12 -14.56
C GLY A 232 18.22 -10.50 -15.18
N VAL A 233 16.96 -10.89 -15.30
CA VAL A 233 16.53 -12.12 -15.99
C VAL A 233 16.89 -12.07 -17.47
N ALA A 234 16.61 -10.95 -18.16
CA ALA A 234 16.93 -10.81 -19.58
C ALA A 234 18.44 -10.85 -19.86
N GLU A 235 19.24 -10.19 -19.03
CA GLU A 235 20.71 -10.24 -19.06
C GLU A 235 21.25 -11.65 -18.84
N LEU A 236 20.80 -12.36 -17.79
CA LEU A 236 21.27 -13.72 -17.50
C LEU A 236 20.93 -14.68 -18.64
N VAL A 237 19.70 -14.63 -19.15
CA VAL A 237 19.25 -15.45 -20.29
C VAL A 237 19.97 -15.11 -21.59
N ALA A 238 20.36 -13.85 -21.80
CA ALA A 238 21.14 -13.44 -22.97
C ALA A 238 22.56 -14.03 -23.00
N ARG A 239 23.09 -14.50 -21.86
CA ARG A 239 24.39 -15.17 -21.72
C ARG A 239 24.33 -16.69 -21.90
N LEU A 240 23.15 -17.30 -21.89
CA LEU A 240 23.01 -18.76 -22.07
C LEU A 240 23.43 -19.19 -23.49
N PRO A 241 23.98 -20.41 -23.68
CA PRO A 241 24.34 -20.95 -24.99
C PRO A 241 23.19 -20.88 -26.00
N ARG A 242 23.50 -20.76 -27.30
CA ARG A 242 22.50 -20.69 -28.38
C ARG A 242 21.62 -21.94 -28.50
N THR A 243 22.08 -23.08 -27.96
CA THR A 243 21.32 -24.34 -27.85
C THR A 243 20.20 -24.29 -26.81
N VAL A 244 20.24 -23.36 -25.85
CA VAL A 244 19.21 -23.24 -24.82
C VAL A 244 18.03 -22.41 -25.37
N PRO A 245 16.77 -22.89 -25.31
CA PRO A 245 15.60 -22.13 -25.72
C PRO A 245 15.36 -20.96 -24.76
N ARG A 246 16.00 -19.82 -25.04
CA ARG A 246 16.06 -18.62 -24.18
C ARG A 246 14.68 -18.14 -23.70
N GLY A 247 13.63 -18.27 -24.50
CA GLY A 247 12.26 -17.94 -24.08
C GLY A 247 11.75 -18.82 -22.92
N LEU A 248 11.98 -20.13 -22.99
CA LEU A 248 11.63 -21.08 -21.93
C LEU A 248 12.51 -20.89 -20.70
N ALA A 249 13.80 -20.63 -20.88
CA ALA A 249 14.71 -20.32 -19.77
C ALA A 249 14.29 -19.05 -19.00
N ALA A 250 13.88 -17.99 -19.71
CA ALA A 250 13.32 -16.79 -19.09
C ALA A 250 12.00 -17.08 -18.36
N ALA A 251 11.09 -17.86 -18.96
CA ALA A 251 9.82 -18.22 -18.34
C ALA A 251 10.02 -19.05 -17.06
N ALA A 252 10.84 -20.10 -17.11
CA ALA A 252 11.12 -20.96 -15.96
C ALA A 252 11.80 -20.21 -14.81
N LEU A 253 12.79 -19.36 -15.11
CA LEU A 253 13.44 -18.52 -14.10
C LEU A 253 12.47 -17.48 -13.50
N SER A 254 11.59 -16.89 -14.32
CA SER A 254 10.59 -15.93 -13.83
C SER A 254 9.54 -16.62 -12.95
N LEU A 255 9.08 -17.82 -13.31
CA LEU A 255 8.19 -18.64 -12.49
C LEU A 255 8.83 -18.96 -11.14
N LEU A 256 10.09 -19.40 -11.12
CA LEU A 256 10.83 -19.70 -9.89
C LEU A 256 10.99 -18.46 -8.98
N ILE A 257 11.32 -17.30 -9.56
CA ILE A 257 11.50 -16.04 -8.82
C ILE A 257 10.16 -15.55 -8.22
N VAL A 258 9.06 -15.65 -8.97
CA VAL A 258 7.77 -15.09 -8.55
C VAL A 258 6.92 -16.04 -7.70
N ALA A 259 7.22 -17.35 -7.70
CA ALA A 259 6.40 -18.38 -7.07
C ALA A 259 5.97 -18.08 -5.61
N PRO A 260 6.82 -17.53 -4.71
CA PRO A 260 6.38 -17.18 -3.36
C PRO A 260 5.37 -16.02 -3.32
N SER A 261 5.48 -15.04 -4.23
CA SER A 261 4.53 -13.94 -4.33
C SER A 261 3.21 -14.40 -4.97
N ALA A 262 3.30 -15.20 -6.03
CA ALA A 262 2.14 -15.85 -6.64
C ALA A 262 1.37 -16.75 -5.66
N HIS A 263 2.08 -17.46 -4.76
CA HIS A 263 1.44 -18.23 -3.69
C HIS A 263 0.68 -17.31 -2.71
N SER A 264 1.28 -16.21 -2.27
CA SER A 264 0.61 -15.20 -1.43
C SER A 264 -0.64 -14.62 -2.12
N VAL A 265 -0.55 -14.32 -3.43
CA VAL A 265 -1.69 -13.87 -4.24
C VAL A 265 -2.82 -14.89 -4.23
N VAL A 266 -2.54 -16.16 -4.53
CA VAL A 266 -3.58 -17.22 -4.54
C VAL A 266 -4.22 -17.40 -3.17
N ARG A 267 -3.41 -17.45 -2.09
CA ARG A 267 -3.92 -17.61 -0.72
C ARG A 267 -4.75 -16.41 -0.27
N PHE A 268 -4.31 -15.19 -0.54
CA PHE A 268 -5.05 -13.97 -0.20
C PHE A 268 -6.37 -13.87 -0.99
N ASN A 269 -6.35 -14.14 -2.30
CA ASN A 269 -7.56 -14.10 -3.12
C ASN A 269 -8.56 -15.20 -2.72
N THR A 270 -8.09 -16.36 -2.23
CA THR A 270 -8.98 -17.39 -1.64
C THR A 270 -9.66 -16.88 -0.36
N ILE A 271 -8.91 -16.18 0.49
CA ILE A 271 -9.42 -15.58 1.74
C ILE A 271 -10.40 -14.42 1.47
N LEU A 272 -10.24 -13.67 0.38
CA LEU A 272 -11.19 -12.64 -0.07
C LEU A 272 -12.42 -13.21 -0.80
N ALA A 273 -12.31 -14.38 -1.42
CA ALA A 273 -13.44 -15.05 -2.08
C ALA A 273 -14.42 -15.68 -1.07
N ALA A 274 -13.96 -15.99 0.14
CA ALA A 274 -14.82 -16.37 1.25
C ALA A 274 -15.43 -15.15 1.93
N GLU A 275 -16.72 -15.22 2.27
CA GLU A 275 -17.43 -14.08 2.87
C GLU A 275 -16.84 -13.65 4.21
N ASP A 276 -16.58 -12.35 4.35
CA ASP A 276 -15.98 -11.72 5.53
C ASP A 276 -16.76 -11.99 6.84
N SER A 277 -16.04 -12.26 7.92
CA SER A 277 -16.65 -12.59 9.22
C SER A 277 -17.60 -11.51 9.74
N ARG A 278 -17.36 -10.23 9.41
CA ARG A 278 -18.21 -9.08 9.81
C ARG A 278 -19.55 -9.06 9.10
N LEU A 279 -19.65 -9.64 7.90
CA LEU A 279 -20.91 -9.80 7.18
C LEU A 279 -21.70 -11.01 7.70
N VAL A 280 -21.01 -12.13 7.97
CA VAL A 280 -21.61 -13.33 8.58
C VAL A 280 -22.17 -13.03 9.98
N ALA A 281 -21.38 -12.39 10.84
CA ALA A 281 -21.83 -11.93 12.16
C ALA A 281 -22.92 -10.85 12.04
N GLY A 282 -22.84 -9.97 11.03
CA GLY A 282 -23.85 -8.96 10.78
C GLY A 282 -25.23 -9.54 10.45
N ARG A 283 -25.28 -10.61 9.63
CA ARG A 283 -26.51 -11.37 9.40
C ARG A 283 -27.02 -12.06 10.66
N TRP A 284 -26.15 -12.74 11.41
CA TRP A 284 -26.56 -13.40 12.66
C TRP A 284 -27.21 -12.41 13.63
N MET A 285 -26.61 -11.23 13.81
CA MET A 285 -27.20 -10.14 14.60
C MET A 285 -28.55 -9.70 14.02
N HIS A 286 -28.67 -9.56 12.70
CA HIS A 286 -29.93 -9.19 12.07
C HIS A 286 -31.04 -10.23 12.28
N GLU A 287 -30.71 -11.51 12.28
CA GLU A 287 -31.64 -12.63 12.42
C GLU A 287 -32.04 -12.91 13.89
N ASN A 288 -31.14 -12.65 14.84
CA ASN A 288 -31.30 -13.10 16.24
C ASN A 288 -31.46 -11.95 17.27
N VAL A 289 -31.06 -10.72 16.94
CA VAL A 289 -31.15 -9.58 17.89
C VAL A 289 -32.38 -8.70 17.58
N PRO A 290 -33.27 -8.45 18.57
CA PRO A 290 -34.46 -7.62 18.42
C PRO A 290 -34.17 -6.21 17.89
N ALA A 291 -35.12 -5.64 17.16
CA ALA A 291 -35.08 -4.22 16.80
C ALA A 291 -35.25 -3.34 18.05
N GLY A 292 -34.51 -2.24 18.11
CA GLY A 292 -34.47 -1.31 19.25
C GLY A 292 -33.41 -1.63 20.29
N SER A 293 -32.87 -2.86 20.34
CA SER A 293 -31.85 -3.26 21.32
C SER A 293 -30.56 -2.43 21.21
N THR A 294 -29.91 -2.27 22.37
CA THR A 294 -28.64 -1.57 22.56
C THR A 294 -27.44 -2.48 22.26
N ILE A 295 -26.56 -2.01 21.36
CA ILE A 295 -25.37 -2.75 20.91
C ILE A 295 -24.12 -1.89 21.14
N CYS A 296 -23.11 -2.47 21.78
CA CYS A 296 -21.74 -1.99 21.71
C CYS A 296 -20.88 -2.89 20.80
N MET A 297 -19.96 -2.28 20.06
CA MET A 297 -18.97 -2.99 19.24
C MET A 297 -17.56 -2.61 19.70
N ALA A 298 -16.88 -3.52 20.39
CA ALA A 298 -15.55 -3.29 20.97
C ALA A 298 -14.44 -3.39 19.90
N GLY A 299 -13.53 -2.42 19.91
CA GLY A 299 -12.48 -2.23 18.92
C GLY A 299 -12.63 -0.88 18.18
N ASN A 300 -11.56 -0.43 17.52
CA ASN A 300 -11.51 0.92 16.90
C ASN A 300 -11.79 0.93 15.39
N TYR A 301 -11.82 -0.24 14.75
CA TYR A 301 -11.99 -0.43 13.31
C TYR A 301 -12.79 -1.71 13.04
N GLY A 302 -13.23 -1.93 11.81
CA GLY A 302 -13.81 -3.23 11.41
C GLY A 302 -15.14 -3.58 12.08
N HIS A 303 -15.95 -2.59 12.47
CA HIS A 303 -17.30 -2.79 12.98
C HIS A 303 -18.23 -3.55 12.01
N LEU A 304 -19.23 -4.23 12.55
CA LEU A 304 -20.25 -4.94 11.77
C LEU A 304 -21.03 -3.99 10.87
N GLN A 305 -21.30 -4.41 9.64
CA GLN A 305 -22.15 -3.66 8.70
C GLN A 305 -23.63 -4.07 8.89
N LEU A 306 -24.19 -3.69 10.05
CA LEU A 306 -25.55 -4.08 10.46
C LEU A 306 -26.67 -3.38 9.67
N GLU A 307 -26.36 -2.23 9.07
CA GLU A 307 -27.31 -1.34 8.44
C GLU A 307 -26.91 -1.04 6.99
N ARG A 308 -27.91 -1.00 6.11
CA ARG A 308 -27.77 -0.48 4.74
C ARG A 308 -28.58 0.80 4.65
N ALA A 309 -27.90 1.92 4.44
CA ALA A 309 -28.57 3.18 4.15
C ALA A 309 -29.31 3.10 2.80
N PRO A 310 -30.46 3.78 2.62
CA PRO A 310 -31.16 4.63 3.59
C PRO A 310 -32.29 3.87 4.32
N ALA A 311 -32.08 3.58 5.61
CA ALA A 311 -33.09 3.03 6.51
C ALA A 311 -32.90 3.64 7.91
N PRO A 312 -33.96 3.74 8.74
CA PRO A 312 -33.77 4.07 10.16
C PRO A 312 -32.92 2.98 10.84
N PRO A 313 -32.06 3.34 11.81
CA PRO A 313 -31.19 2.38 12.46
C PRO A 313 -32.00 1.31 13.20
N LYS A 314 -31.63 0.04 13.03
CA LYS A 314 -32.34 -1.07 13.69
C LYS A 314 -31.98 -1.17 15.18
N TYR A 315 -30.86 -0.59 15.57
CA TYR A 315 -30.23 -0.77 16.88
C TYR A 315 -29.78 0.56 17.47
N GLN A 316 -29.62 0.59 18.80
CA GLN A 316 -29.09 1.74 19.53
C GLN A 316 -27.60 1.55 19.82
N TYR A 317 -26.74 2.36 19.20
CA TYR A 317 -25.28 2.18 19.32
C TYR A 317 -24.70 2.84 20.56
N VAL A 318 -24.06 2.02 21.39
CA VAL A 318 -23.28 2.42 22.57
C VAL A 318 -21.80 2.24 22.25
N GLN A 319 -20.95 3.20 22.63
CA GLN A 319 -19.51 3.11 22.46
C GLN A 319 -18.85 2.69 23.78
N TYR A 320 -17.71 2.02 23.72
CA TYR A 320 -16.88 1.79 24.91
C TYR A 320 -15.67 2.73 24.89
N ASP A 321 -15.63 3.68 25.82
CA ASP A 321 -14.47 4.54 26.01
C ASP A 321 -13.35 3.74 26.68
N ARG A 322 -12.36 3.30 25.90
CA ARG A 322 -11.20 2.54 26.39
C ARG A 322 -10.27 3.35 27.30
N ARG A 323 -10.39 4.68 27.38
CA ARG A 323 -9.61 5.53 28.30
C ARG A 323 -10.31 5.76 29.64
N ALA A 324 -11.63 5.92 29.61
CA ALA A 324 -12.46 6.04 30.82
C ALA A 324 -13.05 4.69 31.30
N GLU A 325 -12.65 3.60 30.63
CA GLU A 325 -13.05 2.19 30.84
C GLU A 325 -14.56 1.92 31.00
N ARG A 326 -15.40 2.74 30.34
CA ARG A 326 -16.86 2.77 30.52
C ARG A 326 -17.64 2.88 29.22
N PHE A 327 -18.91 2.47 29.25
CA PHE A 327 -19.85 2.67 28.16
C PHE A 327 -20.31 4.14 28.07
N VAL A 328 -20.42 4.67 26.85
CA VAL A 328 -20.81 6.05 26.56
C VAL A 328 -21.71 6.16 25.32
N VAL A 329 -22.57 7.18 25.28
CA VAL A 329 -23.31 7.61 24.08
C VAL A 329 -23.04 9.09 23.88
N ARG A 330 -22.58 9.47 22.68
CA ARG A 330 -22.17 10.85 22.34
C ARG A 330 -21.17 11.46 23.35
N GLY A 331 -20.28 10.62 23.90
CA GLY A 331 -19.28 11.00 24.91
C GLY A 331 -19.79 11.10 26.35
N GLN A 332 -21.10 10.98 26.60
CA GLN A 332 -21.67 10.95 27.94
C GLN A 332 -21.80 9.52 28.46
N PRO A 333 -21.51 9.23 29.75
CA PRO A 333 -21.72 7.90 30.32
C PRO A 333 -23.18 7.45 30.22
N VAL A 334 -23.41 6.17 29.94
CA VAL A 334 -24.73 5.54 30.08
C VAL A 334 -24.88 4.94 31.48
N ALA A 335 -26.09 5.00 32.04
CA ALA A 335 -26.41 4.42 33.34
C ALA A 335 -26.60 2.89 33.26
N GLU A 336 -27.15 2.39 32.16
CA GLU A 336 -27.27 0.96 31.87
C GLU A 336 -26.16 0.46 30.95
N MET A 337 -25.73 -0.78 31.18
CA MET A 337 -24.86 -1.49 30.22
C MET A 337 -25.69 -1.95 29.01
N PRO A 338 -25.11 -1.96 27.78
CA PRO A 338 -25.82 -2.41 26.58
C PRO A 338 -26.29 -3.87 26.69
N GLU A 339 -27.41 -4.18 26.05
CA GLU A 339 -27.95 -5.56 25.97
C GLU A 339 -27.00 -6.51 25.22
N TRP A 340 -26.23 -5.99 24.26
CA TRP A 340 -25.33 -6.77 23.42
C TRP A 340 -23.94 -6.13 23.30
N VAL A 341 -22.89 -6.95 23.38
CA VAL A 341 -21.51 -6.53 23.08
C VAL A 341 -20.90 -7.47 22.04
N VAL A 342 -20.48 -6.89 20.91
CA VAL A 342 -19.71 -7.58 19.88
C VAL A 342 -18.22 -7.32 20.14
N VAL A 343 -17.45 -8.39 20.24
CA VAL A 343 -16.02 -8.40 20.55
C VAL A 343 -15.24 -8.90 19.36
N GLN A 344 -14.15 -8.20 19.03
CA GLN A 344 -13.18 -8.65 18.03
C GLN A 344 -12.02 -9.38 18.72
N ARG A 345 -11.57 -10.49 18.13
CA ARG A 345 -10.32 -11.19 18.47
C ARG A 345 -9.46 -11.31 17.22
N SER A 346 -8.31 -10.65 17.20
CA SER A 346 -7.30 -10.78 16.15
C SER A 346 -5.92 -10.44 16.69
N PRO A 347 -4.82 -10.74 15.95
CA PRO A 347 -3.47 -10.30 16.31
C PRO A 347 -3.19 -8.81 16.07
N LEU A 348 -4.19 -8.00 15.69
CA LEU A 348 -4.04 -6.56 15.51
C LEU A 348 -4.40 -5.82 16.80
N PRO A 349 -3.65 -4.77 17.21
CA PRO A 349 -3.89 -4.05 18.47
C PRO A 349 -5.26 -3.34 18.55
N TYR A 350 -5.93 -3.21 17.40
CA TYR A 350 -7.31 -2.70 17.28
C TYR A 350 -8.37 -3.67 17.86
N SER A 351 -8.01 -4.92 18.12
CA SER A 351 -8.82 -5.93 18.81
C SER A 351 -8.48 -6.10 20.30
N ASP A 352 -7.52 -5.35 20.84
CA ASP A 352 -7.15 -5.44 22.25
C ASP A 352 -8.28 -4.88 23.14
N LEU A 353 -8.84 -5.72 24.00
CA LEU A 353 -9.78 -5.29 25.03
C LEU A 353 -9.03 -4.74 26.26
N SER A 354 -9.68 -3.90 27.05
CA SER A 354 -9.19 -3.60 28.40
C SER A 354 -9.47 -4.77 29.35
N PRO A 355 -8.64 -4.98 30.39
CA PRO A 355 -8.94 -5.95 31.45
C PRO A 355 -10.25 -5.66 32.20
N VAL A 356 -10.70 -4.40 32.26
CA VAL A 356 -12.02 -4.05 32.79
C VAL A 356 -13.14 -4.58 31.89
N LEU A 357 -13.09 -4.32 30.57
CA LEU A 357 -14.12 -4.81 29.66
C LEU A 357 -14.16 -6.35 29.61
N GLN A 358 -13.01 -7.03 29.64
CA GLN A 358 -12.98 -8.48 29.71
C GLN A 358 -13.67 -9.00 30.98
N ARG A 359 -13.37 -8.43 32.17
CA ARG A 359 -14.07 -8.81 33.41
C ARG A 359 -15.58 -8.56 33.33
N VAL A 360 -16.01 -7.42 32.80
CA VAL A 360 -17.44 -7.09 32.61
C VAL A 360 -18.13 -8.10 31.70
N LEU A 361 -17.48 -8.55 30.63
CA LEU A 361 -18.01 -9.61 29.75
C LEU A 361 -18.10 -10.97 30.44
N ASP A 362 -17.15 -11.29 31.32
CA ASP A 362 -17.10 -12.55 32.05
C ASP A 362 -18.13 -12.62 33.20
N THR A 363 -18.49 -11.49 33.81
CA THR A 363 -19.48 -11.41 34.90
C THR A 363 -20.89 -11.08 34.42
N GLU A 364 -21.07 -9.97 33.69
CA GLU A 364 -22.40 -9.40 33.36
C GLU A 364 -23.01 -9.95 32.07
N TYR A 365 -22.25 -10.72 31.27
CA TYR A 365 -22.69 -11.21 29.96
C TYR A 365 -22.50 -12.73 29.82
N MET A 366 -23.16 -13.29 28.82
CA MET A 366 -22.99 -14.65 28.35
C MET A 366 -22.66 -14.66 26.85
N LEU A 367 -21.75 -15.55 26.43
CA LEU A 367 -21.39 -15.71 25.03
C LEU A 367 -22.55 -16.36 24.27
N ALA A 368 -23.24 -15.60 23.43
CA ALA A 368 -24.39 -16.04 22.66
C ALA A 368 -24.01 -16.66 21.30
N HIS A 369 -22.97 -16.12 20.64
CA HIS A 369 -22.50 -16.64 19.35
C HIS A 369 -21.01 -16.38 19.09
N THR A 370 -20.41 -17.09 18.13
CA THR A 370 -19.02 -16.88 17.71
C THR A 370 -18.84 -17.17 16.22
N VAL A 371 -18.38 -16.17 15.47
CA VAL A 371 -18.01 -16.30 14.05
C VAL A 371 -16.50 -16.32 13.93
N ARG A 372 -15.94 -17.37 13.31
CA ARG A 372 -14.49 -17.51 13.13
C ARG A 372 -14.08 -17.15 11.71
N ALA A 373 -13.08 -16.27 11.60
CA ALA A 373 -12.32 -16.02 10.39
C ALA A 373 -11.16 -17.03 10.21
N GLY A 374 -10.68 -17.59 11.33
CA GLY A 374 -9.76 -18.72 11.37
C GLY A 374 -8.89 -18.79 12.63
N ALA A 375 -7.83 -19.58 12.56
CA ALA A 375 -6.77 -19.65 13.56
C ALA A 375 -5.80 -18.45 13.46
N LEU A 376 -6.32 -17.22 13.57
CA LEU A 376 -5.59 -15.98 13.24
C LEU A 376 -4.23 -15.85 13.96
N PHE A 377 -4.14 -16.33 15.20
CA PHE A 377 -2.94 -16.30 16.05
C PHE A 377 -1.89 -17.40 15.73
N GLN A 378 -2.05 -18.17 14.65
CA GLN A 378 -1.14 -19.27 14.32
C GLN A 378 0.29 -18.80 13.97
N ARG A 379 1.29 -19.44 14.58
CA ARG A 379 2.72 -19.13 14.36
C ARG A 379 3.10 -19.24 12.88
N GLY A 380 3.72 -18.17 12.36
CA GLY A 380 4.14 -18.03 10.97
C GLY A 380 3.21 -17.17 10.11
N ASN A 381 2.03 -16.78 10.62
CA ASN A 381 1.30 -15.65 10.05
C ASN A 381 1.95 -14.33 10.49
N VAL A 382 2.00 -13.36 9.57
CA VAL A 382 2.41 -11.98 9.85
C VAL A 382 1.36 -11.02 9.31
N TYR A 383 1.20 -9.86 9.93
CA TYR A 383 0.17 -8.87 9.61
C TYR A 383 0.81 -7.48 9.49
N ASP A 384 0.23 -6.59 8.69
CA ASP A 384 0.52 -5.16 8.80
C ASP A 384 -0.26 -4.64 10.02
N VAL A 385 0.46 -4.37 11.12
CA VAL A 385 -0.18 -3.97 12.39
C VAL A 385 -0.69 -2.53 12.40
N GLN A 386 -0.36 -1.72 11.37
CA GLN A 386 -0.93 -0.38 11.18
C GLN A 386 -2.17 -0.40 10.27
N ASP A 387 -2.46 -1.49 9.56
CA ASP A 387 -3.55 -1.54 8.57
C ASP A 387 -4.67 -2.51 9.00
N ALA A 388 -5.84 -1.94 9.30
CA ALA A 388 -7.01 -2.67 9.84
C ALA A 388 -7.75 -3.51 8.78
N PHE A 389 -7.00 -4.27 7.95
CA PHE A 389 -7.53 -5.17 6.93
C PHE A 389 -7.91 -6.56 7.48
N TYR A 390 -7.44 -6.94 8.67
CA TYR A 390 -7.71 -8.23 9.33
C TYR A 390 -7.44 -9.46 8.44
N ALA A 391 -6.39 -9.38 7.61
CA ALA A 391 -5.90 -10.47 6.78
C ALA A 391 -4.38 -10.57 6.91
N PRO A 392 -3.77 -11.77 6.90
CA PRO A 392 -2.32 -11.90 6.93
C PRO A 392 -1.66 -11.18 5.74
N TYR A 393 -0.51 -10.55 6.00
CA TYR A 393 0.41 -10.08 4.98
C TYR A 393 1.43 -11.16 4.56
N GLY A 394 1.48 -12.28 5.30
CA GLY A 394 2.26 -13.46 4.97
C GLY A 394 1.84 -14.66 5.81
N GLY A 395 2.24 -15.86 5.38
CA GLY A 395 1.92 -17.14 6.05
C GLY A 395 0.60 -17.75 5.61
N PHE A 396 -0.51 -17.02 5.77
CA PHE A 396 -1.88 -17.44 5.37
C PHE A 396 -2.33 -18.83 5.89
N ARG A 397 -1.78 -19.26 7.03
CA ARG A 397 -2.04 -20.54 7.68
C ARG A 397 -3.30 -20.44 8.54
N GLY A 398 -4.20 -21.40 8.40
CA GLY A 398 -5.42 -21.50 9.22
C GLY A 398 -6.40 -20.32 9.10
N VAL A 399 -6.23 -19.44 8.11
CA VAL A 399 -7.19 -18.35 7.80
C VAL A 399 -8.04 -18.77 6.61
N GLU A 400 -9.35 -18.62 6.76
CA GLU A 400 -10.37 -19.10 5.81
C GLU A 400 -11.06 -17.95 5.06
N ARG A 401 -11.31 -16.84 5.76
CA ARG A 401 -12.01 -15.64 5.29
C ARG A 401 -11.39 -14.38 5.86
N ALA A 402 -11.69 -13.22 5.28
CA ALA A 402 -11.31 -11.93 5.83
C ALA A 402 -12.06 -11.57 7.13
N GLY A 403 -11.49 -10.66 7.91
CA GLY A 403 -12.09 -10.13 9.15
C GLY A 403 -11.51 -10.73 10.43
N PRO A 404 -11.79 -10.14 11.61
CA PRO A 404 -11.42 -10.71 12.90
C PRO A 404 -12.25 -11.98 13.21
N ASN A 405 -11.82 -12.77 14.20
CA ASN A 405 -12.78 -13.64 14.89
C ASN A 405 -13.71 -12.73 15.71
N LEU A 406 -15.01 -13.06 15.76
CA LEU A 406 -16.04 -12.24 16.38
C LEU A 406 -16.78 -13.06 17.43
N GLU A 407 -16.81 -12.56 18.65
CA GLU A 407 -17.54 -13.12 19.79
C GLU A 407 -18.71 -12.18 20.09
N ILE A 408 -19.91 -12.73 20.23
CA ILE A 408 -21.14 -11.95 20.43
C ILE A 408 -21.72 -12.32 21.79
N TYR A 409 -21.80 -11.32 22.66
CA TYR A 409 -22.22 -11.46 24.04
C TYR A 409 -23.59 -10.81 24.26
N ALA A 410 -24.46 -11.48 25.00
CA ALA A 410 -25.74 -10.95 25.49
C ALA A 410 -25.65 -10.66 27.00
N ARG A 411 -26.24 -9.56 27.46
CA ARG A 411 -26.32 -9.19 28.88
C ARG A 411 -27.12 -10.26 29.63
N ARG A 412 -26.66 -10.67 30.82
CA ARG A 412 -27.42 -11.58 31.68
C ARG A 412 -28.70 -10.89 32.18
N GLN A 413 -29.69 -11.71 32.54
CA GLN A 413 -30.94 -11.30 33.18
C GLN A 413 -30.84 -11.53 34.69
#